data_AF-A0A3S2ECY3-F1
#
_entry.id   AF-A0A3S2ECY3-F1
#
_cell.length_a   1.000
_cell.length_b   1.000
_cell.length_c   1.000
_cell.angle_alpha   90.00
_cell.angle_beta   90.00
_cell.angle_gamma   90.00
#
_symmetry.space_group_name_H-M   'P 1'
#
loop_
_entity.id
_entity.type
_entity.pdbx_description
1 polymer ?
#
loop_
_entity_poly.entity_id
_entity_poly.type
_entity_poly.pdbx_seq_one_letter_code
_entity_poly.pdbx_strand_id
1 'polypeptide(L)'
;VNSRVGPGANYSVDWMYMKAGLPMEIIQEFDTWRRVRDADGSEGWINQSLLSGRRTAIVAPWQRGKGTRINLLNSPDKDARVVAMIEPGVMGTIKSCDGQWCEMTFDGHTGWLAQSVVWGAYPGERVKD
;
A
#
# COMPACT_ATOMS: atom_id res chain seq x y z
N VAL A 1 16.15 -1.14 1.65
CA VAL A 1 16.14 -0.73 0.22
C VAL A 1 16.65 0.70 0.14
N ASN A 2 17.72 0.92 -0.62
CA ASN A 2 18.31 2.25 -0.78
C ASN A 2 17.52 3.01 -1.85
N SER A 3 16.88 4.09 -1.43
CA SER A 3 16.33 5.10 -2.33
C SER A 3 17.44 6.07 -2.73
N ARG A 4 17.37 6.58 -3.95
CA ARG A 4 18.36 7.51 -4.50
C ARG A 4 17.69 8.72 -5.12
N VAL A 5 18.41 9.83 -5.16
CA VAL A 5 17.94 11.08 -5.77
C VAL A 5 17.81 11.00 -7.31
N GLY A 6 18.42 10.00 -7.95
CA GLY A 6 18.40 9.81 -9.40
C GLY A 6 18.45 8.35 -9.84
N PRO A 7 18.11 8.07 -11.12
CA PRO A 7 17.99 6.71 -11.66
C PRO A 7 19.37 6.12 -12.00
N GLY A 8 20.17 5.81 -11.00
CA GLY A 8 21.50 5.23 -11.19
C GLY A 8 22.24 4.93 -9.90
N ALA A 9 23.14 3.94 -9.94
CA ALA A 9 23.91 3.51 -8.77
C ALA A 9 24.90 4.59 -8.27
N ASN A 10 25.26 5.55 -9.12
CA ASN A 10 26.19 6.63 -8.82
C ASN A 10 25.54 7.83 -8.11
N TYR A 11 24.20 7.90 -8.07
CA TYR A 11 23.48 8.95 -7.34
C TYR A 11 23.51 8.70 -5.84
N SER A 12 23.55 9.76 -5.03
CA SER A 12 23.52 9.64 -3.57
C SER A 12 22.25 8.95 -3.07
N VAL A 13 22.40 8.16 -2.01
CA VAL A 13 21.27 7.59 -1.25
C VAL A 13 20.65 8.73 -0.44
N ASP A 14 19.35 8.95 -0.59
CA ASP A 14 18.59 9.95 0.16
C ASP A 14 17.82 9.34 1.35
N TRP A 15 17.42 8.08 1.21
CA TRP A 15 16.63 7.38 2.20
C TRP A 15 16.89 5.88 2.20
N MET A 16 16.72 5.26 3.37
CA MET A 16 16.85 3.81 3.53
C MET A 16 15.57 3.22 4.13
N TYR A 17 14.83 2.47 3.31
CA TYR A 17 13.66 1.72 3.78
C TYR A 17 14.11 0.43 4.47
N MET A 18 13.82 0.32 5.77
CA MET A 18 14.24 -0.82 6.60
C MET A 18 13.21 -1.95 6.66
N LYS A 19 11.93 -1.68 6.33
CA LYS A 19 10.84 -2.64 6.40
C LYS A 19 10.51 -3.21 5.02
N ALA A 20 10.56 -4.53 4.89
CA ALA A 20 10.15 -5.22 3.67
C ALA A 20 8.62 -5.16 3.49
N GLY A 21 8.17 -5.19 2.23
CA GLY A 21 6.75 -5.22 1.88
C GLY A 21 6.02 -3.89 2.04
N LEU A 22 6.72 -2.79 2.33
CA LEU A 22 6.14 -1.46 2.25
C LEU A 22 5.55 -1.25 0.85
N PRO A 23 4.27 -0.86 0.74
CA PRO A 23 3.69 -0.53 -0.55
C PRO A 23 4.40 0.70 -1.12
N MET A 24 4.54 0.74 -2.45
CA MET A 24 5.19 1.81 -3.19
C MET A 24 4.38 2.10 -4.44
N GLU A 25 4.09 3.38 -4.69
CA GLU A 25 3.49 3.83 -5.95
C GLU A 25 4.61 4.05 -6.97
N ILE A 26 4.56 3.40 -8.14
CA ILE A 26 5.50 3.72 -9.23
C ILE A 26 4.94 4.93 -9.99
N ILE A 27 5.66 6.05 -9.93
CA ILE A 27 5.25 7.31 -10.57
C ILE A 27 6.08 7.63 -11.83
N GLN A 28 7.21 6.97 -12.02
CA GLN A 28 8.02 7.08 -13.24
C GLN A 28 8.90 5.84 -13.43
N GLU A 29 9.19 5.50 -14.69
CA GLU A 29 10.15 4.45 -15.04
C GLU A 29 11.30 5.00 -15.87
N PHE A 30 12.51 4.50 -15.63
CA PHE A 30 13.69 4.77 -16.44
C PHE A 30 14.63 3.56 -16.40
N ASP A 31 14.78 2.86 -17.52
CA ASP A 31 15.58 1.62 -17.60
C ASP A 31 15.21 0.65 -16.45
N THR A 32 16.17 0.25 -15.61
CA THR A 32 15.99 -0.65 -14.46
C THR A 32 15.61 0.08 -13.18
N TRP A 33 15.32 1.38 -13.24
CA TRP A 33 14.97 2.23 -12.11
C TRP A 33 13.50 2.61 -12.13
N ARG A 34 12.92 2.67 -10.95
CA ARG A 34 11.54 3.11 -10.72
C ARG A 34 11.59 4.27 -9.74
N ARG A 35 11.02 5.41 -10.16
CA ARG A 35 10.73 6.50 -9.23
C ARG A 35 9.47 6.10 -8.49
N VAL A 36 9.59 5.99 -7.18
CA VAL A 36 8.50 5.57 -6.30
C VAL A 36 8.04 6.71 -5.42
N ARG A 37 6.80 6.63 -4.95
CA ARG A 37 6.25 7.42 -3.86
C ARG A 37 5.76 6.50 -2.74
N ASP A 38 6.08 6.82 -1.49
CA ASP A 38 5.57 6.11 -0.32
C ASP A 38 4.24 6.70 0.21
N ALA A 39 3.67 6.07 1.24
CA ALA A 39 2.39 6.50 1.82
C ALA A 39 2.44 7.84 2.55
N ASP A 40 3.65 8.31 2.90
CA ASP A 40 3.88 9.62 3.53
C ASP A 40 4.19 10.71 2.48
N GLY A 41 4.26 10.34 1.20
CA GLY A 41 4.48 11.23 0.06
C GLY A 41 5.95 11.41 -0.33
N SER A 42 6.87 10.70 0.31
CA SER A 42 8.30 10.78 -0.01
C SER A 42 8.56 10.13 -1.36
N GLU A 43 9.40 10.76 -2.19
CA GLU A 43 9.75 10.26 -3.52
C GLU A 43 11.24 9.92 -3.64
N GLY A 44 11.56 8.93 -4.47
CA GLY A 44 12.93 8.60 -4.80
C GLY A 44 13.05 7.45 -5.80
N TRP A 45 14.28 7.15 -6.22
CA TRP A 45 14.57 6.11 -7.21
C TRP A 45 15.03 4.81 -6.56
N ILE A 46 14.37 3.72 -6.92
CA ILE A 46 14.69 2.37 -6.47
C ILE A 46 14.96 1.49 -7.69
N ASN A 47 15.98 0.64 -7.62
CA ASN A 47 16.22 -0.36 -8.65
C ASN A 47 15.11 -1.42 -8.60
N GLN A 48 14.55 -1.78 -9.76
CA GLN A 48 13.42 -2.70 -9.86
C GLN A 48 13.69 -4.07 -9.21
N SER A 49 14.94 -4.53 -9.14
CA SER A 49 15.32 -5.79 -8.47
C SER A 49 15.06 -5.80 -6.96
N LEU A 50 14.89 -4.61 -6.35
CA LEU A 50 14.56 -4.43 -4.94
C LEU A 50 13.05 -4.27 -4.70
N LEU A 51 12.24 -4.31 -5.76
CA LEU A 51 10.79 -4.24 -5.71
C LEU A 51 10.18 -5.63 -5.95
N SER A 52 8.97 -5.81 -5.45
CA SER A 52 8.18 -7.04 -5.63
C SER A 52 6.81 -6.68 -6.20
N GLY A 53 6.27 -7.56 -7.04
CA GLY A 53 4.89 -7.44 -7.53
C GLY A 53 3.82 -7.80 -6.48
N ARG A 54 4.22 -8.24 -5.27
CA ARG A 54 3.28 -8.55 -4.19
C ARG A 54 2.49 -7.30 -3.82
N ARG A 55 1.16 -7.38 -3.95
CA ARG A 55 0.26 -6.27 -3.63
C ARG A 55 0.07 -6.12 -2.12
N THR A 56 0.74 -5.14 -1.53
CA THR A 56 0.51 -4.71 -0.14
C THR A 56 -0.18 -3.36 -0.13
N ALA A 57 -0.74 -3.00 1.02
CA ALA A 57 -1.37 -1.70 1.21
C ALA A 57 -1.33 -1.25 2.67
N ILE A 58 -1.54 0.05 2.89
CA ILE A 58 -1.69 0.67 4.21
C ILE A 58 -3.10 1.23 4.33
N VAL A 59 -3.77 0.94 5.45
CA VAL A 59 -5.14 1.40 5.70
C VAL A 59 -5.13 2.84 6.19
N ALA A 60 -5.82 3.73 5.49
CA ALA A 60 -6.08 5.13 5.81
C ALA A 60 -4.88 5.88 6.45
N PRO A 61 -3.67 5.87 5.86
CA PRO A 61 -2.47 6.47 6.48
C PRO A 61 -2.67 7.95 6.85
N TRP A 62 -3.49 8.69 6.09
CA TRP A 62 -3.89 10.08 6.36
C TRP A 62 -4.77 10.27 7.62
N GLN A 63 -5.19 9.20 8.29
CA GLN A 63 -5.94 9.22 9.54
C GLN A 63 -5.13 8.78 10.78
N ARG A 64 -3.83 8.53 10.63
CA ARG A 64 -2.94 8.21 11.77
C ARG A 64 -3.07 9.26 12.89
N GLY A 65 -3.14 8.77 14.13
CA GLY A 65 -3.21 9.62 15.33
C GLY A 65 -4.56 10.31 15.58
N LYS A 66 -5.57 10.14 14.71
CA LYS A 66 -6.89 10.81 14.85
C LYS A 66 -7.89 10.04 15.74
N GLY A 67 -7.50 8.90 16.30
CA GLY A 67 -8.36 8.07 17.17
C GLY A 67 -9.51 7.35 16.45
N THR A 68 -9.58 7.43 15.13
CA THR A 68 -10.57 6.71 14.31
C THR A 68 -10.11 5.29 14.03
N ARG A 69 -11.03 4.33 14.02
CA ARG A 69 -10.78 2.94 13.58
C ARG A 69 -11.58 2.64 12.32
N ILE A 70 -11.06 1.74 11.50
CA ILE A 70 -11.69 1.28 10.26
C ILE A 70 -12.24 -0.12 10.48
N ASN A 71 -13.51 -0.34 10.16
CA ASN A 71 -14.13 -1.65 10.24
C ASN A 71 -13.68 -2.52 9.07
N LEU A 72 -13.13 -3.69 9.38
CA LEU A 72 -12.94 -4.78 8.43
C LEU A 72 -14.25 -5.57 8.37
N LEU A 73 -14.84 -5.72 7.19
CA LEU A 73 -16.16 -6.30 7.00
C LEU A 73 -16.09 -7.73 6.45
N ASN A 74 -17.08 -8.58 6.68
CA ASN A 74 -17.09 -9.95 6.15
C ASN A 74 -17.52 -10.06 4.67
N SER A 75 -18.06 -9.00 4.08
CA SER A 75 -18.46 -8.91 2.67
C SER A 75 -18.30 -7.46 2.16
N PRO A 76 -18.25 -7.24 0.83
CA PRO A 76 -18.14 -5.90 0.23
C PRO A 76 -19.47 -5.12 0.28
N ASP A 77 -19.98 -4.93 1.50
CA ASP A 77 -21.21 -4.18 1.79
C ASP A 77 -20.98 -3.33 3.03
N LYS A 78 -21.42 -2.07 3.01
CA LYS A 78 -21.26 -1.11 4.12
C LYS A 78 -21.98 -1.53 5.40
N ASP A 79 -23.05 -2.33 5.28
CA ASP A 79 -23.88 -2.79 6.38
C ASP A 79 -23.52 -4.23 6.81
N ALA A 80 -22.45 -4.78 6.23
CA ALA A 80 -21.93 -6.10 6.56
C ALA A 80 -21.42 -6.21 8.01
N ARG A 81 -21.31 -7.44 8.48
CA ARG A 81 -20.82 -7.72 9.83
C ARG A 81 -19.34 -7.37 9.94
N VAL A 82 -18.99 -6.62 10.99
CA VAL A 82 -17.60 -6.31 11.34
C VAL A 82 -16.90 -7.59 11.83
N VAL A 83 -15.76 -7.92 11.24
CA VAL A 83 -14.90 -9.05 11.63
C VAL A 83 -13.68 -8.62 12.43
N ALA A 84 -13.20 -7.39 12.22
CA ALA A 84 -12.13 -6.78 12.99
C ALA A 84 -12.20 -5.25 12.91
N MET A 85 -11.50 -4.57 13.80
CA MET A 85 -11.25 -3.12 13.71
C MET A 85 -9.77 -2.89 13.46
N ILE A 86 -9.46 -2.06 12.48
CA ILE A 86 -8.10 -1.77 12.02
C ILE A 86 -7.75 -0.34 12.38
N GLU A 87 -6.56 -0.15 12.94
CA GLU A 87 -6.01 1.18 13.18
C GLU A 87 -5.43 1.77 11.89
N PRO A 88 -5.61 3.09 11.64
CA PRO A 88 -4.95 3.79 10.56
C PRO A 88 -3.43 3.58 10.58
N GLY A 89 -2.86 3.28 9.43
CA GLY A 89 -1.43 3.01 9.26
C GLY A 89 -1.04 1.53 9.30
N VAL A 90 -1.97 0.63 9.63
CA VAL A 90 -1.74 -0.81 9.59
C VAL A 90 -1.55 -1.27 8.13
N MET A 91 -0.53 -2.10 7.93
CA MET A 91 -0.18 -2.67 6.62
C MET A 91 -0.78 -4.07 6.47
N GLY A 92 -1.32 -4.37 5.28
CA GLY A 92 -1.87 -5.67 4.92
C GLY A 92 -1.51 -6.08 3.50
N THR A 93 -1.93 -7.27 3.11
CA THR A 93 -1.82 -7.76 1.72
C THR A 93 -3.19 -7.61 1.04
N ILE A 94 -3.21 -7.12 -0.20
CA ILE A 94 -4.42 -7.09 -1.02
C ILE A 94 -4.60 -8.48 -1.64
N LYS A 95 -5.77 -9.08 -1.44
CA LYS A 95 -6.21 -10.32 -2.09
C LYS A 95 -6.88 -10.01 -3.43
N SER A 96 -7.85 -9.10 -3.40
CA SER A 96 -8.56 -8.66 -4.59
C SER A 96 -9.11 -7.26 -4.39
N CYS A 97 -9.38 -6.56 -5.49
CA CYS A 97 -10.18 -5.34 -5.48
C CYS A 97 -11.14 -5.37 -6.67
N ASP A 98 -12.38 -4.95 -6.47
CA ASP A 98 -13.39 -4.90 -7.54
C ASP A 98 -13.59 -3.50 -8.15
N GLY A 99 -12.83 -2.52 -7.64
CA GLY A 99 -12.91 -1.11 -8.00
C GLY A 99 -13.69 -0.26 -7.00
N GLN A 100 -14.31 -0.85 -5.98
CA GLN A 100 -15.01 -0.17 -4.89
C GLN A 100 -14.61 -0.72 -3.52
N TRP A 101 -14.32 -2.01 -3.45
CA TRP A 101 -13.90 -2.72 -2.28
C TRP A 101 -12.60 -3.46 -2.54
N CYS A 102 -11.81 -3.63 -1.48
CA CYS A 102 -10.65 -4.49 -1.49
C CYS A 102 -10.78 -5.53 -0.38
N GLU A 103 -10.63 -6.79 -0.75
CA GLU A 103 -10.40 -7.85 0.21
C GLU A 103 -8.93 -7.82 0.62
N MET A 104 -8.68 -7.76 1.92
CA MET A 104 -7.35 -7.62 2.47
C MET A 104 -7.14 -8.57 3.64
N THR A 105 -5.89 -9.02 3.79
CA THR A 105 -5.46 -9.86 4.92
C THR A 105 -4.50 -9.10 5.84
N PHE A 106 -4.78 -9.13 7.14
CA PHE A 106 -4.01 -8.54 8.23
C PHE A 106 -3.79 -9.58 9.32
N ASP A 107 -2.56 -10.03 9.53
CA ASP A 107 -2.18 -10.98 10.60
C ASP A 107 -3.24 -12.08 10.85
N GLY A 108 -3.53 -12.87 9.81
CA GLY A 108 -4.50 -13.98 9.85
C GLY A 108 -5.98 -13.60 9.71
N HIS A 109 -6.33 -12.31 9.76
CA HIS A 109 -7.70 -11.82 9.58
C HIS A 109 -7.91 -11.34 8.15
N THR A 110 -8.93 -11.86 7.47
CA THR A 110 -9.30 -11.46 6.11
C THR A 110 -10.70 -10.85 6.11
N GLY A 111 -10.86 -9.77 5.35
CA GLY A 111 -12.16 -9.15 5.11
C GLY A 111 -12.06 -8.00 4.14
N TRP A 112 -13.14 -7.23 4.05
CA TRP A 112 -13.35 -6.21 3.04
C TRP A 112 -13.26 -4.81 3.64
N LEU A 113 -12.57 -3.94 2.90
CA LEU A 113 -12.46 -2.51 3.15
C LEU A 113 -12.94 -1.75 1.92
N ALA A 114 -13.56 -0.58 2.12
CA ALA A 114 -13.79 0.33 1.01
C ALA A 114 -12.44 0.72 0.39
N GLN A 115 -12.32 0.66 -0.93
CA GLN A 115 -11.06 0.95 -1.63
C GLN A 115 -10.56 2.36 -1.33
N SER A 116 -11.47 3.32 -1.09
CA SER A 116 -11.12 4.70 -0.75
C SER A 116 -10.30 4.85 0.54
N VAL A 117 -10.28 3.83 1.42
CA VAL A 117 -9.45 3.83 2.63
C VAL A 117 -8.16 3.02 2.47
N VAL A 118 -7.83 2.55 1.27
CA VAL A 118 -6.68 1.68 1.00
C VAL A 118 -5.63 2.43 0.20
N TRP A 119 -4.47 2.70 0.79
CA TRP A 119 -3.30 3.18 0.05
C TRP A 119 -2.52 1.98 -0.48
N GLY A 120 -2.44 1.83 -1.80
CA GLY A 120 -1.89 0.65 -2.49
C GLY A 120 -2.83 0.06 -3.56
N ALA A 121 -4.02 0.65 -3.71
CA ALA A 121 -4.90 0.47 -4.86
C ALA A 121 -5.40 1.84 -5.35
N TYR A 122 -5.35 2.10 -6.65
CA TYR A 122 -5.90 3.34 -7.21
C TYR A 122 -7.42 3.33 -7.19
N PRO A 123 -8.08 4.51 -7.16
CA PRO A 123 -9.53 4.59 -7.31
C PRO A 123 -10.01 3.88 -8.59
N GLY A 124 -10.94 2.95 -8.44
CA GLY A 124 -11.47 2.13 -9.54
C GLY A 124 -10.56 0.96 -9.96
N GLU A 125 -9.40 0.78 -9.34
CA GLU A 125 -8.49 -0.30 -9.70
C GLU A 125 -9.10 -1.67 -9.39
N ARG A 126 -8.98 -2.60 -10.33
CA ARG A 126 -9.38 -3.99 -10.15
C ARG A 126 -8.15 -4.85 -10.02
N VAL A 127 -8.00 -5.51 -8.87
CA VAL A 127 -6.91 -6.45 -8.59
C VAL A 127 -7.51 -7.85 -8.60
N LYS A 128 -6.97 -8.71 -9.46
CA LYS A 128 -7.29 -10.14 -9.49
C LYS A 128 -6.10 -10.89 -8.91
N ASP A 129 -6.39 -11.84 -8.02
CA ASP A 129 -5.42 -12.84 -7.56
C ASP A 129 -5.08 -13.81 -8.71
#